data_AF-A0A650CTA0-F1
#
_entry.id   AF-A0A650CTA0-F1
#
_cell.length_a   1.000
_cell.length_b   1.000
_cell.length_c   1.000
_cell.angle_alpha   90.00
_cell.angle_beta   90.00
_cell.angle_gamma   90.00
#
_symmetry.space_group_name_H-M   'P 1'
#
loop_
_entity.id
_entity.type
_entity.pdbx_description
1 polymer ?
#
loop_
_entity_poly.entity_id
_entity_poly.type
_entity_poly.pdbx_seq_one_letter_code
_entity_poly.pdbx_strand_id
1 'polypeptide(L)'
;MIKKILSGFIGGLLEIIFFINNLSVFSTISYHILRTDSVVLGIVLHLIAAIIVALVGISIIEVAKIGYENKNFLSALIMGILFGSAVLSLFSLPVHLLVFPIKITLTYVLAHIFYGIITYLVYSFVK
;
A
#
# COMPACT_ATOMS: atom_id res chain seq x y z
N MET A 1 7.60 -14.67 5.08
CA MET A 1 6.22 -14.60 4.53
C MET A 1 5.26 -13.88 5.48
N ILE A 2 5.07 -14.36 6.72
CA ILE A 2 4.16 -13.74 7.71
C ILE A 2 4.47 -12.26 7.94
N LYS A 3 5.75 -11.88 8.08
CA LYS A 3 6.16 -10.48 8.25
C LYS A 3 5.66 -9.55 7.14
N LYS A 4 5.76 -10.01 5.88
CA LYS A 4 5.35 -9.27 4.68
C LYS A 4 3.84 -9.07 4.65
N ILE A 5 3.09 -10.11 5.04
CA ILE A 5 1.63 -10.06 5.15
C ILE A 5 1.23 -9.04 6.21
N LEU A 6 1.83 -9.15 7.40
CA LEU A 6 1.53 -8.24 8.51
C LEU A 6 1.89 -6.79 8.16
N SER A 7 3.03 -6.57 7.51
CA SER A 7 3.45 -5.23 7.10
C SER A 7 2.50 -4.62 6.07
N GLY A 8 2.10 -5.38 5.04
CA GLY A 8 1.15 -4.89 4.04
C GLY A 8 -0.22 -4.64 4.63
N PHE A 9 -0.68 -5.51 5.54
CA PHE A 9 -1.95 -5.33 6.25
C PHE A 9 -1.95 -4.06 7.11
N ILE A 10 -0.92 -3.85 7.95
CA ILE A 10 -0.82 -2.66 8.81
C ILE A 10 -0.68 -1.39 7.96
N GLY A 11 0.15 -1.44 6.91
CA GLY A 11 0.30 -0.34 5.96
C GLY A 11 -1.05 0.06 5.35
N GLY A 12 -1.77 -0.90 4.77
CA GLY A 12 -3.07 -0.66 4.13
C GLY A 12 -4.14 -0.21 5.14
N LEU A 13 -4.14 -0.76 6.35
CA LEU A 13 -5.08 -0.36 7.40
C LEU A 13 -4.92 1.13 7.75
N LEU A 14 -3.68 1.59 7.91
CA LEU A 14 -3.42 3.00 8.23
C LEU A 14 -3.62 3.91 7.02
N GLU A 15 -3.43 3.41 5.80
CA GLU A 15 -3.73 4.14 4.58
C GLU A 15 -5.21 4.57 4.49
N ILE A 16 -6.13 3.72 4.97
CA ILE A 16 -7.59 4.01 4.95
C ILE A 16 -7.94 5.31 5.68
N ILE A 17 -7.16 5.71 6.70
CA ILE A 17 -7.39 6.94 7.48
C ILE A 17 -7.36 8.17 6.56
N PHE A 18 -6.53 8.16 5.52
CA PHE A 18 -6.45 9.26 4.55
C PHE A 18 -7.73 9.41 3.71
N PHE A 19 -8.57 8.38 3.67
CA PHE A 19 -9.82 8.35 2.91
C PHE A 19 -11.07 8.42 3.79
N ILE A 20 -10.93 8.72 5.10
CA ILE A 20 -12.07 8.75 6.03
C ILE A 20 -13.17 9.75 5.60
N ASN A 21 -12.77 10.85 4.97
CA ASN A 21 -13.69 11.88 4.45
C ASN A 21 -14.26 11.53 3.07
N ASN A 22 -13.85 10.40 2.47
CA ASN A 22 -14.26 9.98 1.14
C ASN A 22 -14.27 8.45 0.99
N LEU A 23 -15.00 7.76 1.88
CA LEU A 23 -15.08 6.29 1.91
C LEU A 23 -15.77 5.68 0.67
N SER A 24 -16.48 6.48 -0.14
CA SER A 24 -17.12 6.03 -1.38
C SER A 24 -16.12 5.53 -2.42
N VAL A 25 -14.84 5.90 -2.30
CA VAL A 25 -13.76 5.35 -3.12
C VAL A 25 -13.69 3.82 -2.98
N PHE A 26 -13.88 3.28 -1.77
CA PHE A 26 -13.88 1.83 -1.56
C PHE A 26 -15.11 1.15 -2.16
N SER A 27 -16.27 1.79 -2.07
CA SER A 27 -17.49 1.30 -2.74
C SER A 27 -17.27 1.21 -4.26
N THR A 28 -16.61 2.21 -4.86
CA THR A 28 -16.24 2.21 -6.29
C THR A 28 -15.36 1.01 -6.64
N ILE A 29 -14.37 0.70 -5.80
CA ILE A 29 -13.49 -0.47 -5.96
C ILE A 29 -14.34 -1.76 -5.96
N SER A 30 -15.20 -1.94 -4.95
CA SER A 30 -16.04 -3.14 -4.83
C SER A 30 -17.00 -3.30 -6.01
N TYR A 31 -17.56 -2.20 -6.51
CA TYR A 31 -18.47 -2.22 -7.63
C TYR A 31 -17.78 -2.64 -8.93
N HIS A 32 -16.58 -2.12 -9.19
CA HIS A 32 -15.86 -2.47 -10.41
C HIS A 32 -15.34 -3.92 -10.41
N ILE A 33 -14.97 -4.47 -9.24
CA ILE A 33 -14.43 -5.83 -9.14
C ILE A 33 -15.55 -6.88 -9.02
N LEU A 34 -16.53 -6.65 -8.15
CA LEU A 34 -17.54 -7.64 -7.75
C LEU A 34 -18.97 -7.23 -8.13
N ARG A 35 -19.17 -6.11 -8.83
CA ARG A 35 -20.50 -5.57 -9.20
C ARG A 35 -21.43 -5.36 -8.01
N THR A 36 -20.85 -5.13 -6.84
CA THR A 36 -21.55 -4.88 -5.58
C THR A 36 -21.10 -3.55 -5.02
N ASP A 37 -22.03 -2.65 -4.70
CA ASP A 37 -21.73 -1.37 -4.07
C ASP A 37 -21.64 -1.54 -2.55
N SER A 38 -20.42 -1.70 -2.01
CA SER A 38 -20.20 -1.87 -0.58
C SER A 38 -18.85 -1.32 -0.13
N VAL A 39 -18.87 -0.30 0.72
CA VAL A 39 -17.66 0.28 1.33
C VAL A 39 -16.86 -0.77 2.09
N VAL A 40 -17.53 -1.62 2.90
CA VAL A 40 -16.86 -2.65 3.71
C VAL A 40 -16.15 -3.66 2.81
N LEU A 41 -16.83 -4.14 1.76
CA LEU A 41 -16.23 -5.07 0.81
C LEU A 41 -15.05 -4.44 0.06
N GLY A 42 -15.19 -3.17 -0.31
CA GLY A 42 -14.11 -2.38 -0.93
C GLY A 42 -12.88 -2.25 -0.05
N ILE A 43 -13.06 -2.00 1.24
CA ILE A 43 -11.97 -1.95 2.23
C ILE A 43 -11.28 -3.32 2.30
N VAL A 44 -12.04 -4.42 2.36
CA VAL A 44 -11.45 -5.77 2.38
C VAL A 44 -10.61 -6.02 1.12
N LEU A 45 -11.14 -5.69 -0.06
CA LEU A 45 -10.41 -5.82 -1.33
C LEU A 45 -9.14 -4.95 -1.36
N HIS A 46 -9.22 -3.73 -0.86
CA HIS A 46 -8.07 -2.84 -0.74
C HIS A 46 -6.99 -3.43 0.19
N LEU A 47 -7.36 -3.97 1.35
CA LEU A 47 -6.42 -4.61 2.27
C LEU A 47 -5.77 -5.86 1.65
N ILE A 48 -6.51 -6.65 0.88
CA ILE A 48 -5.96 -7.78 0.13
C ILE A 48 -4.93 -7.28 -0.89
N ALA A 49 -5.26 -6.23 -1.65
CA ALA A 49 -4.35 -5.63 -2.62
C ALA A 49 -3.07 -5.10 -1.94
N ALA A 50 -3.19 -4.41 -0.80
CA ALA A 50 -2.08 -3.93 0.00
C ALA A 50 -1.16 -5.09 0.43
N ILE A 51 -1.71 -6.19 0.94
CA ILE A 51 -0.94 -7.39 1.30
C ILE A 51 -0.17 -7.95 0.09
N ILE A 52 -0.82 -8.07 -1.07
CA ILE A 52 -0.20 -8.58 -2.30
C ILE A 52 0.96 -7.66 -2.74
N VAL A 53 0.73 -6.34 -2.75
CA VAL A 53 1.75 -5.36 -3.12
C VAL A 53 2.94 -5.42 -2.16
N ALA A 54 2.72 -5.53 -0.85
CA ALA A 54 3.80 -5.71 0.12
C ALA A 54 4.58 -7.01 -0.11
N LEU A 55 3.87 -8.12 -0.37
CA LEU A 55 4.49 -9.41 -0.65
C LEU A 55 5.42 -9.32 -1.87
N VAL A 56 4.94 -8.79 -2.99
CA VAL A 56 5.72 -8.65 -4.22
C VAL A 56 6.87 -7.68 -4.01
N GLY A 57 6.55 -6.48 -3.53
CA GLY A 57 7.48 -5.38 -3.35
C GLY A 57 8.66 -5.71 -2.44
N ILE A 58 8.39 -6.26 -1.25
CA ILE A 58 9.44 -6.65 -0.31
C ILE A 58 10.24 -7.84 -0.86
N SER A 59 9.60 -8.79 -1.56
CA SER A 59 10.34 -9.91 -2.17
C SER A 59 11.33 -9.44 -3.22
N ILE A 60 10.98 -8.42 -4.02
CA ILE A 60 11.91 -7.80 -4.97
C ILE A 60 13.09 -7.17 -4.23
N ILE A 61 12.85 -6.42 -3.15
CA ILE A 61 13.92 -5.79 -2.35
C ILE A 61 14.86 -6.84 -1.76
N GLU A 62 14.31 -7.93 -1.20
CA GLU A 62 15.09 -9.06 -0.67
C GLU A 62 15.96 -9.72 -1.75
N VAL A 63 15.37 -10.03 -2.91
CA VAL A 63 16.08 -10.66 -4.04
C VAL A 63 17.17 -9.75 -4.59
N ALA A 64 16.89 -8.44 -4.69
CA ALA A 64 17.86 -7.44 -5.12
C ALA A 64 18.94 -7.15 -4.07
N LYS A 65 18.82 -7.72 -2.85
CA LYS A 65 19.71 -7.46 -1.70
C LYS A 65 19.84 -5.98 -1.34
N ILE A 66 18.82 -5.18 -1.66
CA ILE A 66 18.80 -3.75 -1.36
C ILE A 66 18.48 -3.58 0.13
N GLY A 67 19.42 -3.02 0.90
CA GLY A 67 19.16 -2.66 2.31
C GLY A 67 19.14 -3.81 3.32
N TYR A 68 19.64 -5.01 2.96
CA TYR A 68 19.65 -6.18 3.86
C TYR A 68 20.57 -5.99 5.09
N GLU A 69 21.47 -4.99 5.08
CA GLU A 69 22.53 -4.83 6.09
C GLU A 69 22.36 -3.64 7.04
N ASN A 70 21.36 -2.77 6.87
CA ASN A 70 21.17 -1.62 7.78
C ASN A 70 19.76 -1.60 8.38
N LYS A 71 19.66 -2.03 9.65
CA LYS A 71 18.42 -2.03 10.45
C LYS A 71 18.16 -0.71 11.17
N ASN A 72 18.84 0.37 10.81
CA ASN A 72 18.65 1.64 11.48
C ASN A 72 17.35 2.31 10.97
N PHE A 73 16.67 3.02 11.87
CA PHE A 73 15.37 3.63 11.58
C PHE A 73 15.40 4.56 10.35
N LEU A 74 16.46 5.35 10.19
CA LEU A 74 16.58 6.31 9.09
C LEU A 74 16.64 5.61 7.73
N SER A 75 17.43 4.54 7.61
CA SER A 75 17.51 3.75 6.37
C SER A 75 16.17 3.08 6.04
N ALA A 76 15.47 2.54 7.05
CA ALA A 76 14.15 1.97 6.87
C ALA A 76 13.10 3.03 6.47
N LEU A 77 13.20 4.25 7.01
CA LEU A 77 12.34 5.37 6.62
C LEU A 77 12.57 5.76 5.15
N ILE A 78 13.82 5.94 4.73
CA ILE A 78 14.17 6.30 3.34
C ILE A 78 13.71 5.19 2.39
N MET A 79 13.99 3.93 2.72
CA MET A 79 13.53 2.79 1.94
C MET A 79 12.01 2.72 1.87
N GLY A 80 11.31 3.04 2.96
CA GLY A 80 9.86 3.12 2.98
C GLY A 80 9.29 4.22 2.06
N ILE A 81 9.93 5.39 2.01
CA ILE A 81 9.55 6.47 1.07
C ILE A 81 9.74 6.01 -0.39
N LEU A 82 10.90 5.42 -0.70
CA LEU A 82 11.20 4.91 -2.04
C LEU A 82 10.23 3.79 -2.43
N PHE A 83 9.93 2.90 -1.49
CA PHE A 83 8.98 1.82 -1.66
C PHE A 83 7.57 2.34 -1.96
N GLY A 84 7.06 3.26 -1.15
CA GLY A 84 5.73 3.86 -1.36
C GLY A 84 5.63 4.65 -2.68
N SER A 85 6.70 5.35 -3.04
CA SER A 85 6.79 6.06 -4.32
C SER A 85 6.76 5.10 -5.51
N ALA A 86 7.46 3.97 -5.42
CA ALA A 86 7.43 2.92 -6.44
C ALA A 86 6.06 2.22 -6.51
N VAL A 87 5.42 1.98 -5.37
CA VAL A 87 4.05 1.43 -5.32
C VAL A 87 3.07 2.36 -6.01
N LEU A 88 3.15 3.66 -5.73
CA LEU A 88 2.33 4.66 -6.39
C LEU A 88 2.55 4.66 -7.91
N SER A 89 3.80 4.71 -8.37
CA SER A 89 4.09 4.88 -9.81
C SER A 89 3.84 3.62 -10.64
N LEU A 90 4.15 2.44 -10.11
CA LEU A 90 4.10 1.18 -10.87
C LEU A 90 2.78 0.44 -10.75
N PHE A 91 2.11 0.56 -9.60
CA PHE A 91 0.87 -0.18 -9.35
C PHE A 91 -0.32 0.74 -9.27
N SER A 92 -0.29 1.67 -8.32
CA SER A 92 -1.53 2.37 -7.97
C SER A 92 -1.96 3.36 -9.04
N LEU A 93 -1.06 4.23 -9.52
CA LEU A 93 -1.39 5.24 -10.53
C LEU A 93 -1.89 4.62 -11.85
N PRO A 94 -1.23 3.61 -12.45
CA PRO A 94 -1.76 2.97 -13.66
C PRO A 94 -3.15 2.34 -13.43
N VAL A 95 -3.34 1.65 -12.32
CA VAL A 95 -4.61 1.00 -11.98
C VAL A 95 -5.74 2.02 -11.79
N HIS A 96 -5.47 3.12 -11.10
CA HIS A 96 -6.48 4.15 -10.82
C HIS A 96 -6.70 5.13 -11.98
N LEU A 97 -5.81 5.18 -12.97
CA LEU A 97 -6.04 5.95 -14.20
C LEU A 97 -6.74 5.13 -15.28
N LEU A 98 -6.42 3.84 -15.40
CA LEU A 98 -6.87 2.99 -16.51
C LEU A 98 -8.05 2.10 -16.16
N VAL A 99 -8.17 1.67 -14.89
CA VAL A 99 -9.14 0.63 -14.48
C VAL A 99 -10.19 1.19 -13.52
N PHE A 100 -9.79 2.02 -12.55
CA PHE A 100 -10.69 2.61 -11.56
C PHE A 100 -10.48 4.12 -11.51
N PRO A 101 -11.11 4.92 -12.40
CA PRO A 101 -10.83 6.35 -12.55
C PRO A 101 -11.14 7.12 -11.26
N ILE A 102 -10.15 7.21 -10.40
CA ILE A 102 -10.21 7.89 -9.10
C ILE A 102 -9.40 9.17 -9.22
N LYS A 103 -9.92 10.24 -8.64
CA LYS A 103 -9.27 11.55 -8.70
C LYS A 103 -7.93 11.51 -7.95
N ILE A 104 -6.85 11.73 -8.68
CA ILE A 104 -5.51 11.84 -8.11
C ILE A 104 -5.41 13.18 -7.37
N THR A 105 -5.42 13.12 -6.04
CA THR A 105 -5.29 14.28 -5.16
C THR A 105 -3.97 14.21 -4.39
N LEU A 106 -3.56 15.32 -3.74
CA LEU A 106 -2.41 15.30 -2.85
C LEU A 106 -2.60 14.27 -1.73
N THR A 107 -3.79 14.17 -1.15
CA THR A 107 -4.14 13.16 -0.14
C THR A 107 -3.91 11.75 -0.66
N TYR A 108 -4.30 11.46 -1.89
CA TYR A 108 -4.07 10.15 -2.52
C TYR A 108 -2.58 9.84 -2.66
N VAL A 109 -1.78 10.79 -3.15
CA VAL A 109 -0.32 10.62 -3.28
C VAL A 109 0.33 10.37 -1.91
N LEU A 110 -0.04 11.17 -0.91
CA LEU A 110 0.48 11.04 0.45
C LEU A 110 0.08 9.70 1.08
N ALA A 111 -1.14 9.22 0.85
CA ALA A 111 -1.60 7.93 1.35
C ALA A 111 -0.70 6.78 0.87
N HIS A 112 -0.31 6.78 -0.41
CA HIS A 112 0.53 5.71 -0.97
C HIS A 112 2.00 5.79 -0.52
N ILE A 113 2.55 7.01 -0.38
CA ILE A 113 3.90 7.17 0.19
C ILE A 113 3.88 6.72 1.66
N PHE A 114 2.86 7.11 2.42
CA PHE A 114 2.69 6.72 3.82
C PHE A 114 2.52 5.21 3.98
N TYR A 115 1.71 4.58 3.12
CA TYR A 115 1.59 3.13 3.02
C TYR A 115 2.97 2.47 2.90
N GLY A 116 3.83 2.97 2.00
CA GLY A 116 5.17 2.42 1.83
C GLY A 116 6.07 2.58 3.05
N ILE A 117 6.03 3.76 3.68
CA ILE A 117 6.77 4.05 4.92
C ILE A 117 6.39 3.06 6.02
N ILE A 118 5.10 2.96 6.33
CA ILE A 118 4.61 2.07 7.39
C ILE A 118 4.92 0.62 7.05
N THR A 119 4.63 0.19 5.82
CA THR A 119 4.88 -1.19 5.39
C THR A 119 6.35 -1.55 5.59
N TYR A 120 7.28 -0.72 5.12
CA TYR A 120 8.69 -1.05 5.22
C TYR A 120 9.23 -0.96 6.66
N LEU A 121 8.77 0.00 7.46
CA LEU A 121 9.12 0.09 8.88
C LEU A 121 8.66 -1.15 9.65
N VAL A 122 7.39 -1.54 9.50
CA VAL A 122 6.84 -2.75 10.13
C VAL A 122 7.63 -3.97 9.68
N TYR A 123 7.88 -4.11 8.37
CA TYR A 123 8.66 -5.23 7.85
C TYR A 123 10.08 -5.30 8.46
N SER A 124 10.74 -4.15 8.60
CA SER A 124 12.13 -4.06 9.08
C SER A 124 12.27 -4.37 10.58
N PHE A 125 11.25 -4.06 11.38
CA PHE A 125 11.31 -4.16 12.84
C PHE A 125 10.49 -5.31 13.44
N VAL A 126 9.58 -5.92 12.68
CA VAL A 126 8.88 -7.13 13.15
C VAL A 126 9.82 -8.34 13.12
N LYS A 127 9.92 -9.03 14.27
CA LYS A 127 10.77 -10.20 14.48
C LYS A 127 10.23 -11.46 13.81
#